data_AF-X1FLF2-F1
#
_entry.id   AF-X1FLF2-F1
#
_cell.length_a   1.000
_cell.length_b   1.000
_cell.length_c   1.000
_cell.angle_alpha   90.00
_cell.angle_beta   90.00
_cell.angle_gamma   90.00
#
_symmetry.space_group_name_H-M   'P 1'
#
loop_
_entity.id
_entity.type
_entity.pdbx_description
1 polymer ?
#
loop_
_entity_poly.entity_id
_entity_poly.type
_entity_poly.pdbx_seq_one_letter_code
_entity_poly.pdbx_strand_id
1 'polypeptide(L)'
;NEGSANGGFRFLKNIIGFWIIQECKKYWDENVKSYSYDELTEIALKYGPANFRIDPDDLRFLRPGLIDDNMPDRIKACCQETGQKVPETPAEIVRGVIESS
;
A
#
# COMPACT_ATOMS: atom_id res chain seq x y z
N ASN A 1 -34.11 -10.78 5.35
CA ASN A 1 -33.53 -10.35 4.07
C ASN A 1 -32.55 -9.23 4.39
N GLU A 2 -31.43 -9.17 3.66
CA GLU A 2 -30.37 -8.14 3.72
C GLU A 2 -29.36 -8.22 4.89
N GLY A 3 -28.21 -8.87 4.62
CA GLY A 3 -27.08 -8.89 5.56
C GLY A 3 -25.79 -9.54 5.03
N SER A 4 -25.61 -9.68 3.71
CA SER A 4 -24.46 -10.39 3.13
C SER A 4 -23.72 -9.54 2.08
N ALA A 5 -23.38 -8.30 2.41
CA ALA A 5 -22.49 -7.46 1.60
C ALA A 5 -21.13 -7.18 2.27
N ASN A 6 -20.98 -7.44 3.57
CA ASN A 6 -19.82 -6.99 4.35
C ASN A 6 -18.58 -7.89 4.23
N GLY A 7 -18.72 -9.13 3.73
CA GLY A 7 -17.59 -10.07 3.59
C GLY A 7 -16.79 -9.86 2.30
N GLY A 8 -17.49 -9.65 1.17
CA GLY A 8 -16.86 -9.56 -0.15
C GLY A 8 -16.02 -8.28 -0.34
N PHE A 9 -16.53 -7.14 0.12
CA PHE A 9 -15.82 -5.86 -0.02
C PHE A 9 -14.50 -5.82 0.75
N ARG A 10 -14.46 -6.31 1.99
CA ARG A 10 -13.21 -6.38 2.76
C ARG A 10 -12.23 -7.41 2.19
N PHE A 11 -12.73 -8.54 1.67
CA PHE A 11 -11.87 -9.51 0.98
C PHE A 11 -11.23 -8.94 -0.29
N LEU A 12 -12.00 -8.22 -1.11
CA LEU A 12 -11.49 -7.55 -2.31
C LEU A 12 -10.46 -6.46 -1.97
N LYS A 13 -10.74 -5.63 -0.95
CA LYS A 13 -9.76 -4.65 -0.45
C LYS A 13 -8.47 -5.29 0.04
N ASN A 14 -8.54 -6.43 0.70
CA ASN A 14 -7.35 -7.19 1.11
C ASN A 14 -6.52 -7.70 -0.08
N ILE A 15 -7.16 -8.12 -1.18
CA ILE A 15 -6.45 -8.53 -2.40
C ILE A 15 -5.75 -7.33 -3.04
N ILE A 16 -6.44 -6.19 -3.14
CA ILE A 16 -5.88 -4.98 -3.75
C ILE A 16 -4.75 -4.41 -2.87
N GLY A 17 -4.93 -4.37 -1.55
CA GLY A 17 -3.90 -3.97 -0.61
C GLY A 17 -2.66 -4.86 -0.71
N PHE A 18 -2.84 -6.17 -0.82
CA PHE A 18 -1.72 -7.09 -1.04
C PHE A 18 -1.02 -6.82 -2.38
N TRP A 19 -1.77 -6.62 -3.47
CA TRP A 19 -1.22 -6.27 -4.79
C TRP A 19 -0.33 -5.01 -4.73
N ILE A 20 -0.80 -3.96 -4.05
CA ILE A 20 -0.02 -2.71 -3.86
C ILE A 20 1.30 -3.00 -3.13
N ILE A 21 1.28 -3.83 -2.09
CA ILE A 21 2.49 -4.23 -1.36
C ILE A 21 3.43 -5.05 -2.25
N GLN A 22 2.91 -5.95 -3.07
CA GLN A 22 3.71 -6.74 -4.02
C GLN A 22 4.45 -5.84 -5.02
N GLU A 23 3.76 -4.86 -5.60
CA GLU A 23 4.36 -3.91 -6.54
C GLU A 23 5.39 -2.99 -5.85
N CYS A 24 5.11 -2.54 -4.63
CA CYS A 24 6.10 -1.80 -3.83
C CYS A 24 7.34 -2.64 -3.55
N LYS A 25 7.16 -3.89 -3.12
CA LYS A 25 8.25 -4.83 -2.85
C LYS A 25 9.08 -5.07 -4.11
N LYS A 26 8.44 -5.32 -5.25
CA LYS A 26 9.13 -5.53 -6.54
C LYS A 26 10.07 -4.36 -6.86
N TYR A 27 9.56 -3.13 -6.78
CA TYR A 27 10.37 -1.94 -7.00
C TYR A 27 11.54 -1.83 -6.02
N TRP A 28 11.31 -2.07 -4.73
CA TRP A 28 12.39 -2.02 -3.73
C TRP A 28 13.44 -3.11 -3.93
N ASP A 29 13.04 -4.33 -4.31
CA ASP A 29 13.93 -5.46 -4.57
C ASP A 29 14.92 -5.13 -5.70
N GLU A 30 14.41 -4.47 -6.75
CA GLU A 30 15.20 -4.08 -7.92
C GLU A 30 16.06 -2.82 -7.70
N ASN A 31 15.62 -1.85 -6.89
CA ASN A 31 16.23 -0.51 -6.84
C ASN A 31 16.84 -0.10 -5.49
N VAL A 32 16.49 -0.78 -4.39
CA VAL A 32 16.87 -0.37 -3.03
C VAL A 32 17.54 -1.51 -2.27
N LYS A 33 16.76 -2.53 -1.90
CA LYS A 33 17.22 -3.78 -1.29
C LYS A 33 16.12 -4.82 -1.39
N SER A 34 16.51 -6.09 -1.42
CA SER A 34 15.54 -7.18 -1.32
C SER A 34 14.94 -7.25 0.08
N TYR A 35 13.60 -7.23 0.14
CA TYR A 35 12.82 -7.39 1.37
C TYR A 35 12.06 -8.71 1.34
N SER A 36 11.94 -9.39 2.48
CA SER A 36 10.95 -10.46 2.67
C SER A 36 9.59 -9.88 3.07
N TYR A 37 8.49 -10.57 2.76
CA TYR A 37 7.16 -10.14 3.23
C TYR A 37 7.06 -10.12 4.76
N ASP A 38 7.75 -11.05 5.43
CA ASP A 38 7.84 -11.10 6.89
C ASP A 38 8.52 -9.84 7.44
N GLU A 39 9.68 -9.46 6.86
CA GLU A 39 10.39 -8.23 7.22
C GLU A 39 9.51 -6.98 7.02
N LEU A 40 8.82 -6.88 5.87
CA LEU A 40 7.92 -5.75 5.60
C LEU A 40 6.77 -5.66 6.61
N THR A 41 6.22 -6.81 7.01
CA THR A 41 5.15 -6.88 8.00
C THR A 41 5.68 -6.49 9.38
N GLU A 42 6.84 -7.00 9.78
CA GLU A 42 7.47 -6.67 11.05
C GLU A 42 7.79 -5.18 11.18
N ILE A 43 8.40 -4.56 10.17
CA ILE A 43 8.74 -3.13 10.22
C ILE A 43 7.47 -2.26 10.23
N ALA A 44 6.42 -2.65 9.52
CA ALA A 44 5.13 -1.96 9.53
C ALA A 44 4.46 -2.04 10.90
N LEU A 45 4.49 -3.21 11.55
CA LEU A 45 3.96 -3.39 12.91
C LEU A 45 4.74 -2.58 13.95
N LYS A 46 6.07 -2.50 13.82
CA LYS A 46 6.95 -1.73 14.72
C LYS A 46 6.81 -0.22 14.53
N TYR A 47 6.46 0.26 13.34
CA TYR A 47 6.31 1.68 13.05
C TYR A 47 5.17 2.34 13.85
N GLY A 48 4.08 1.62 14.09
CA GLY A 48 2.89 2.16 14.78
C GLY A 48 1.80 2.60 13.81
N PRO A 49 0.88 3.52 14.20
CA PRO A 49 -0.26 3.90 13.35
C PRO A 49 0.18 4.62 12.07
N ALA A 50 -0.53 4.39 10.96
CA ALA A 50 -0.26 5.10 9.72
C ALA A 50 -0.69 6.57 9.82
N ASN A 51 0.12 7.47 9.27
CA ASN A 51 -0.17 8.92 9.21
C ASN A 51 -0.82 9.35 7.89
N PHE A 52 -1.15 8.39 7.03
CA PHE A 52 -1.86 8.60 5.78
C PHE A 52 -2.78 7.42 5.50
N ARG A 53 -3.73 7.63 4.60
CA ARG A 53 -4.62 6.61 4.05
C ARG A 53 -4.68 6.73 2.54
N ILE A 54 -4.82 5.60 1.88
CA ILE A 54 -5.09 5.53 0.44
C ILE A 54 -6.44 4.88 0.22
N ASP A 55 -7.08 5.19 -0.90
CA ASP A 55 -8.20 4.39 -1.37
C ASP A 55 -7.66 3.31 -2.31
N PRO A 56 -7.68 2.02 -1.94
CA PRO A 56 -7.14 0.96 -2.80
C PRO A 56 -7.90 0.81 -4.13
N ASP A 57 -9.15 1.29 -4.20
CA ASP A 57 -9.98 1.25 -5.41
C ASP A 57 -9.63 2.39 -6.40
N ASP A 58 -8.78 3.35 -6.02
CA ASP A 58 -8.33 4.39 -6.93
C ASP A 58 -7.57 3.75 -8.12
N LEU A 59 -7.98 4.13 -9.34
CA LEU A 59 -7.44 3.65 -10.61
C LEU A 59 -5.91 3.74 -10.69
N ARG A 60 -5.27 4.65 -9.95
CA ARG A 60 -3.82 4.77 -9.87
C ARG A 60 -3.14 3.55 -9.24
N PHE A 61 -3.82 2.81 -8.36
CA PHE A 61 -3.29 1.63 -7.67
C PHE A 61 -3.71 0.31 -8.33
N LEU A 62 -4.69 0.35 -9.24
CA LEU A 62 -5.13 -0.82 -9.99
C LEU A 62 -4.24 -1.15 -11.20
N ARG A 63 -3.34 -0.24 -11.58
CA ARG A 63 -2.40 -0.44 -12.70
C ARG A 63 -1.04 -0.91 -12.16
N PRO A 64 -0.35 -1.83 -12.84
CA PRO A 64 1.02 -2.20 -12.46
C PRO A 64 1.97 -0.98 -12.54
N GLY A 65 3.06 -1.05 -11.78
CA GLY A 65 4.15 -0.08 -11.87
C GLY A 65 4.91 -0.22 -13.19
N LEU A 66 5.28 0.92 -13.79
CA LEU A 66 6.20 1.01 -14.93
C LEU A 66 7.57 1.51 -14.45
N ILE A 67 8.60 1.40 -15.29
CA ILE A 67 9.98 1.83 -14.97
C ILE A 67 10.02 3.28 -14.48
N ASP A 68 9.25 4.17 -15.11
CA ASP A 68 9.14 5.60 -14.75
C ASP A 68 7.94 5.94 -13.85
N ASP A 69 7.16 4.95 -13.41
CA ASP A 69 5.93 5.15 -12.64
C ASP A 69 5.69 3.96 -11.68
N ASN A 70 6.41 3.97 -10.55
CA ASN A 70 6.39 2.89 -9.56
C ASN A 70 5.33 3.11 -8.47
N MET A 71 4.91 2.01 -7.84
CA MET A 71 3.84 2.04 -6.83
C MET A 71 4.17 2.91 -5.61
N PRO A 72 5.39 2.87 -5.02
CA PRO A 72 5.75 3.76 -3.92
C PRO A 72 5.60 5.25 -4.25
N ASP A 73 6.04 5.70 -5.42
CA ASP A 73 5.93 7.10 -5.82
C ASP A 73 4.49 7.53 -6.08
N ARG A 74 3.62 6.63 -6.60
CA ARG A 74 2.18 6.90 -6.68
C ARG A 74 1.53 7.10 -5.32
N ILE A 75 1.93 6.32 -4.31
CA ILE A 75 1.43 6.48 -2.93
C ILE A 75 1.88 7.85 -2.37
N LYS A 76 3.16 8.21 -2.57
CA LYS A 76 3.68 9.52 -2.14
C LYS A 76 2.97 10.68 -2.82
N ALA A 77 2.77 10.60 -4.13
CA ALA A 77 2.05 11.59 -4.91
C ALA A 77 0.61 11.74 -4.41
N CYS A 78 -0.10 10.63 -4.19
CA CYS A 78 -1.46 10.64 -3.63
C CYS A 78 -1.50 11.34 -2.26
N CYS A 79 -0.54 11.04 -1.37
CA CYS A 79 -0.45 11.70 -0.07
C CYS A 79 -0.19 13.21 -0.21
N GLN A 80 0.70 13.61 -1.12
CA GLN A 80 1.02 15.00 -1.37
C GLN A 80 -0.17 15.78 -1.94
N GLU A 81 -0.88 15.21 -2.91
CA GLU A 81 -2.07 15.80 -3.54
C GLU A 81 -3.22 15.97 -2.54
N THR A 82 -3.36 15.03 -1.60
CA THR A 82 -4.42 15.03 -0.59
C THR A 82 -4.04 15.80 0.69
N GLY A 83 -2.83 16.35 0.76
CA GLY A 83 -2.32 17.07 1.94
C GLY A 83 -2.05 16.17 3.15
N GLN A 84 -1.93 14.86 2.94
CA GLN A 84 -1.58 13.88 3.96
C GLN A 84 -0.05 13.83 4.17
N LYS A 85 0.39 13.23 5.30
CA LYS A 85 1.82 13.00 5.54
C LYS A 85 2.36 12.06 4.47
N VAL A 86 3.30 12.57 3.65
CA VAL A 86 3.97 11.77 2.63
C VAL A 86 4.83 10.72 3.32
N PRO A 87 4.66 9.42 3.03
CA PRO A 87 5.47 8.37 3.63
C PRO A 87 6.88 8.38 3.04
N GLU A 88 7.87 8.25 3.92
CA GLU A 88 9.29 8.34 3.56
C GLU A 88 9.95 6.97 3.59
N THR A 89 9.41 6.04 4.39
CA THR A 89 9.97 4.71 4.60
C THR A 89 9.07 3.57 4.09
N PRO A 90 9.64 2.40 3.73
CA PRO A 90 8.85 1.21 3.40
C PRO A 90 7.89 0.78 4.51
N ALA A 91 8.27 0.98 5.77
CA ALA A 91 7.43 0.66 6.92
C ALA A 91 6.16 1.50 6.94
N GLU A 92 6.26 2.81 6.68
CA GLU A 92 5.11 3.71 6.55
C GLU A 92 4.19 3.28 5.41
N ILE A 93 4.78 3.00 4.25
CA ILE A 93 4.03 2.62 3.05
C ILE A 93 3.22 1.35 3.32
N VAL A 94 3.88 0.28 3.78
CA VAL A 94 3.22 -1.00 4.06
C VAL A 94 2.17 -0.84 5.16
N ARG A 95 2.46 -0.08 6.22
CA ARG A 95 1.51 0.16 7.30
C ARG A 95 0.26 0.89 6.82
N GLY A 96 0.41 1.95 6.01
CA GLY A 96 -0.71 2.70 5.47
C GLY A 96 -1.57 1.88 4.51
N VAL A 97 -0.98 1.00 3.71
CA VAL A 97 -1.73 0.09 2.84
C VAL A 97 -2.52 -0.93 3.66
N ILE A 98 -1.91 -1.54 4.68
CA ILE A 98 -2.57 -2.50 5.58
C ILE A 98 -3.73 -1.84 6.34
N GLU A 99 -3.56 -0.62 6.85
CA GLU A 99 -4.63 0.09 7.57
C GLU A 99 -5.75 0.60 6.66
N SER A 100 -5.49 0.76 5.37
CA SER A 100 -6.46 1.21 4.37
C SER A 100 -7.27 0.05 3.75
N SER A 101 -6.91 -1.20 4.05
CA SER A 101 -7.54 -2.42 3.53
C SER A 101 -8.67 -2.95 4.43
#